data_AF-A0A964KGY5-F1
#
_entry.id   AF-A0A964KGY5-F1
#
_cell.length_a   1.000
_cell.length_b   1.000
_cell.length_c   1.000
_cell.angle_alpha   90.00
_cell.angle_beta   90.00
_cell.angle_gamma   90.00
#
_symmetry.space_group_name_H-M   'P 1'
#
loop_
_entity.id
_entity.type
_entity.pdbx_description
1 polymer ?
#
loop_
_entity_poly.entity_id
_entity_poly.type
_entity_poly.pdbx_seq_one_letter_code
_entity_poly.pdbx_strand_id
1 'polypeptide(L)'
;MHTEVHVHGDVPLKRGVSVSDVESALRTWFEYVDVDSLTEATSAREEEPGIAMDSRRRVLQICWTGWVGRNFQRVVEESLATLGQYCEQTTEVEISYYHEDGRDEFGVVFIGPSAESIEEAKRRRMVQDVSTMLARQFSDAEIGEVVAAITKLFEQRKASGNTGPGASSMRGPMPGGTKHLH
;
A
#
# COMPACT_ATOMS: atom_id res chain seq x y z
N MET A 1 -18.86 -13.60 -7.43
CA MET A 1 -18.65 -12.85 -6.19
C MET A 1 -17.71 -11.73 -6.53
N HIS A 2 -18.25 -10.52 -6.52
CA HIS A 2 -17.47 -9.30 -6.70
C HIS A 2 -17.18 -8.77 -5.30
N THR A 3 -15.92 -8.45 -5.04
CA THR A 3 -15.49 -7.83 -3.78
C THR A 3 -15.29 -6.36 -4.08
N GLU A 4 -15.88 -5.48 -3.29
CA GLU A 4 -15.57 -4.06 -3.40
C GLU A 4 -14.18 -3.84 -2.79
N VAL A 5 -13.34 -3.10 -3.50
CA VAL A 5 -12.00 -2.77 -3.04
C VAL A 5 -11.79 -1.29 -3.11
N HIS A 6 -11.24 -0.73 -2.03
CA HIS A 6 -10.73 0.63 -1.99
C HIS A 6 -9.21 0.59 -1.93
N VAL A 7 -8.55 1.33 -2.83
CA VAL A 7 -7.11 1.53 -2.84
C VAL A 7 -6.82 3.01 -2.56
N HIS A 8 -5.99 3.26 -1.55
CA HIS A 8 -5.68 4.61 -1.10
C HIS A 8 -4.18 4.84 -0.94
N GLY A 9 -3.67 5.97 -1.42
CA GLY A 9 -2.30 6.40 -1.12
C GLY A 9 -1.87 7.62 -1.91
N ASP A 10 -1.02 8.43 -1.30
CA ASP A 10 -0.27 9.50 -1.99
C ASP A 10 1.16 9.01 -2.25
N VAL A 11 1.55 8.97 -3.52
CA VAL A 11 2.84 8.45 -3.97
C VAL A 11 3.72 9.57 -4.49
N PRO A 12 4.75 10.01 -3.73
CA PRO A 12 5.72 10.98 -4.21
C PRO A 12 6.55 10.41 -5.36
N LEU A 13 6.57 11.11 -6.49
CA LEU A 13 7.28 10.71 -7.70
C LEU A 13 8.59 11.49 -7.87
N LYS A 14 9.56 10.82 -8.50
CA LYS A 14 10.83 11.42 -8.92
C LYS A 14 10.60 12.59 -9.87
N ARG A 15 11.57 13.51 -9.91
CA ARG A 15 11.57 14.60 -10.91
C ARG A 15 11.65 14.02 -12.33
N GLY A 16 10.82 14.53 -13.22
CA GLY A 16 10.83 14.17 -14.64
C GLY A 16 9.98 12.95 -15.01
N VAL A 17 9.34 12.29 -14.05
CA VAL A 17 8.36 11.22 -14.32
C VAL A 17 7.17 11.80 -15.08
N SER A 18 6.84 11.18 -16.22
CA SER A 18 5.73 11.59 -17.08
C SER A 18 4.45 10.81 -16.80
N VAL A 19 3.32 11.28 -17.33
CA VAL A 19 2.03 10.57 -17.28
C VAL A 19 2.19 9.17 -17.90
N SER A 20 2.85 9.09 -19.06
CA SER A 20 3.07 7.84 -19.78
C SER A 20 3.91 6.82 -19.00
N ASP A 21 4.88 7.27 -18.18
CA ASP A 21 5.67 6.38 -17.33
C ASP A 21 4.78 5.72 -16.25
N VAL A 22 3.88 6.51 -15.65
CA VAL A 22 2.93 6.05 -14.64
C VAL A 22 1.90 5.11 -15.26
N GLU A 23 1.30 5.48 -16.39
CA GLU A 23 0.34 4.63 -17.11
C GLU A 23 0.97 3.30 -17.53
N SER A 24 2.21 3.34 -18.00
CA SER A 24 2.95 2.11 -18.34
C SER A 24 3.21 1.23 -17.12
N ALA A 25 3.46 1.83 -15.94
CA ALA A 25 3.65 1.09 -14.69
C ALA A 25 2.35 0.49 -14.15
N LEU A 26 1.22 1.17 -14.35
CA LEU A 26 -0.10 0.74 -13.89
C LEU A 26 -0.86 -0.12 -14.91
N ARG A 27 -0.27 -0.39 -16.07
CA ARG A 27 -0.94 -1.07 -17.19
C ARG A 27 -1.63 -2.38 -16.81
N THR A 28 -1.01 -3.22 -15.98
CA THR A 28 -1.63 -4.49 -15.56
C THR A 28 -2.90 -4.28 -14.73
N TRP A 29 -2.96 -3.22 -13.92
CA TRP A 29 -4.18 -2.81 -13.23
C TRP A 29 -5.20 -2.26 -14.23
N PHE A 30 -4.79 -1.37 -15.13
CA PHE A 30 -5.67 -0.77 -16.13
C PHE A 30 -6.33 -1.81 -17.04
N GLU A 31 -5.56 -2.77 -17.56
CA GLU A 31 -6.06 -3.90 -18.33
C GLU A 31 -7.05 -4.78 -17.54
N TYR A 32 -6.86 -4.90 -16.22
CA TYR A 32 -7.77 -5.69 -15.38
C TYR A 32 -9.14 -5.01 -15.20
N VAL A 33 -9.16 -3.68 -15.11
CA VAL A 33 -10.40 -2.90 -14.91
C VAL A 33 -10.96 -2.31 -16.21
N ASP A 34 -10.39 -2.67 -17.35
CA ASP A 34 -10.81 -2.26 -18.70
C ASP A 34 -10.82 -0.73 -18.89
N VAL A 35 -9.69 -0.08 -18.55
CA VAL A 35 -9.45 1.35 -18.79
C VAL A 35 -8.13 1.54 -19.54
N ASP A 36 -8.02 2.60 -20.35
CA ASP A 36 -6.85 2.83 -21.21
C ASP A 36 -5.85 3.85 -20.64
N SER A 37 -6.26 4.67 -19.67
CA SER A 37 -5.48 5.84 -19.22
C SER A 37 -5.81 6.30 -17.81
N LEU A 38 -4.94 7.16 -17.25
CA LEU A 38 -5.22 7.83 -15.96
C LEU A 38 -6.50 8.69 -16.03
N THR A 39 -6.86 9.23 -17.20
CA THR A 39 -8.10 10.00 -17.35
C THR A 39 -9.38 9.15 -17.24
N GLU A 40 -9.27 7.84 -17.45
CA GLU A 40 -10.38 6.88 -17.36
C GLU A 40 -10.37 6.10 -16.04
N ALA A 41 -9.30 6.20 -15.25
CA ALA A 41 -9.15 5.55 -13.95
C ALA A 41 -9.99 6.22 -12.84
N THR A 42 -11.26 6.50 -13.12
CA THR A 42 -12.24 7.07 -12.17
C THR A 42 -12.68 6.03 -11.15
N SER A 43 -13.05 6.47 -9.95
CA SER A 43 -13.64 5.59 -8.96
C SER A 43 -15.13 5.33 -9.22
N ALA A 44 -15.62 4.18 -8.74
CA ALA A 44 -17.05 3.90 -8.65
C ALA A 44 -17.80 4.81 -7.64
N ARG A 45 -17.07 5.51 -6.76
CA ARG A 45 -17.61 6.49 -5.80
C ARG A 45 -17.40 7.90 -6.35
N GLU A 46 -18.46 8.69 -6.49
CA GLU A 46 -18.40 10.01 -7.16
C GLU A 46 -17.54 11.04 -6.40
N GLU A 47 -17.44 10.89 -5.09
CA GLU A 47 -16.63 11.72 -4.20
C GLU A 47 -15.13 11.39 -4.27
N GLU A 48 -14.76 10.26 -4.86
CA GLU A 48 -13.39 9.80 -4.98
C GLU A 48 -12.81 10.18 -6.35
N PRO A 49 -11.63 10.83 -6.39
CA PRO A 49 -11.03 11.30 -7.64
C PRO A 49 -10.50 10.18 -8.55
N GLY A 50 -10.44 8.93 -8.07
CA GLY A 50 -9.81 7.82 -8.78
C GLY A 50 -8.28 7.86 -8.68
N ILE A 51 -7.61 7.63 -9.80
CA ILE A 51 -6.14 7.66 -9.88
C ILE A 51 -5.70 8.86 -10.72
N ALA A 52 -5.01 9.82 -10.09
CA ALA A 52 -4.64 11.07 -10.75
C ALA A 52 -3.20 11.48 -10.41
N MET A 53 -2.47 11.97 -11.43
CA MET A 53 -1.13 12.51 -11.22
C MET A 53 -1.15 14.04 -11.16
N ASP A 54 -0.72 14.61 -10.03
CA ASP A 54 -0.40 16.02 -9.92
C ASP A 54 1.06 16.25 -10.32
N SER A 55 1.29 16.64 -11.57
CA SER A 55 2.64 16.91 -12.10
C SER A 55 3.36 18.06 -11.41
N ARG A 56 2.63 19.02 -10.83
CA ARG A 56 3.24 20.17 -10.13
C ARG A 56 3.77 19.76 -8.77
N ARG A 57 2.97 18.99 -8.01
CA ARG A 57 3.35 18.44 -6.71
C ARG A 57 4.25 17.20 -6.85
N ARG A 58 4.27 16.57 -8.03
CA ARG A 58 4.90 15.27 -8.32
C ARG A 58 4.37 14.18 -7.39
N VAL A 59 3.05 14.08 -7.32
CA VAL A 59 2.36 13.08 -6.52
C VAL A 59 1.37 12.35 -7.40
N LEU A 60 1.43 11.03 -7.40
CA LEU A 60 0.33 10.20 -7.86
C LEU A 60 -0.62 9.98 -6.68
N GLN A 61 -1.83 10.48 -6.80
CA GLN A 61 -2.89 10.30 -5.83
C GLN A 61 -3.72 9.10 -6.25
N ILE A 62 -3.87 8.16 -5.34
CA ILE A 62 -4.69 6.96 -5.50
C ILE A 62 -5.80 7.05 -4.47
N CYS A 63 -7.04 7.18 -4.93
CA CYS A 63 -8.24 7.07 -4.12
C CYS A 63 -9.30 6.44 -5.02
N TRP A 64 -9.22 5.12 -5.16
CA TRP A 64 -9.97 4.37 -6.15
C TRP A 64 -10.75 3.24 -5.47
N THR A 65 -12.07 3.34 -5.54
CA THR A 65 -12.99 2.23 -5.28
C THR A 65 -13.48 1.55 -6.56
N GLY A 66 -13.55 0.23 -6.56
CA GLY A 66 -14.17 -0.55 -7.63
C GLY A 66 -14.50 -1.99 -7.26
N TRP A 67 -15.29 -2.65 -8.11
CA TRP A 67 -15.70 -4.04 -7.95
C TRP A 67 -14.70 -4.96 -8.64
N VAL A 68 -14.06 -5.84 -7.86
CA VAL A 68 -13.00 -6.70 -8.37
C VAL A 68 -13.33 -8.17 -8.18
N GLY A 69 -12.71 -9.01 -8.99
CA GLY A 69 -12.81 -10.46 -8.90
C GLY A 69 -11.59 -11.09 -8.25
N ARG A 70 -11.39 -12.38 -8.57
CA ARG A 70 -10.17 -13.09 -8.18
C ARG A 70 -8.95 -12.41 -8.80
N ASN A 71 -7.80 -12.58 -8.15
CA ASN A 71 -6.48 -12.12 -8.59
C ASN A 71 -6.22 -10.61 -8.55
N PHE A 72 -7.19 -9.76 -8.17
CA PHE A 72 -6.96 -8.32 -8.08
C PHE A 72 -5.77 -7.97 -7.19
N GLN A 73 -5.63 -8.63 -6.04
CA GLN A 73 -4.48 -8.45 -5.16
C GLN A 73 -3.15 -8.61 -5.91
N ARG A 74 -2.99 -9.68 -6.70
CA ARG A 74 -1.76 -9.93 -7.45
C ARG A 74 -1.53 -8.83 -8.48
N VAL A 75 -2.59 -8.42 -9.17
CA VAL A 75 -2.56 -7.38 -10.21
C VAL A 75 -2.14 -6.03 -9.65
N VAL A 76 -2.74 -5.61 -8.53
CA VAL A 76 -2.42 -4.33 -7.88
C VAL A 76 -1.02 -4.37 -7.28
N GLU A 77 -0.61 -5.46 -6.62
CA GLU A 77 0.76 -5.62 -6.09
C GLU A 77 1.82 -5.57 -7.21
N GLU A 78 1.57 -6.20 -8.36
CA GLU A 78 2.48 -6.20 -9.53
C GLU A 78 2.62 -4.80 -10.16
N SER A 79 1.50 -4.09 -10.31
CA SER A 79 1.47 -2.73 -10.85
C SER A 79 2.19 -1.75 -9.91
N LEU A 80 1.91 -1.85 -8.61
CA LEU A 80 2.53 -1.04 -7.56
C LEU A 80 4.04 -1.33 -7.41
N ALA A 81 4.46 -2.59 -7.57
CA ALA A 81 5.89 -2.94 -7.62
C ALA A 81 6.60 -2.29 -8.81
N THR A 82 5.95 -2.29 -9.99
CA THR A 82 6.49 -1.65 -11.20
C THR A 82 6.58 -0.13 -11.04
N LEU A 83 5.59 0.49 -10.39
CA LEU A 83 5.57 1.92 -10.06
C LEU A 83 6.70 2.32 -9.10
N GLY A 84 7.18 1.39 -8.26
CA GLY A 84 8.23 1.62 -7.27
C GLY A 84 9.48 2.31 -7.83
N GLN A 85 9.89 1.98 -9.06
CA GLN A 85 11.07 2.60 -9.70
C GLN A 85 10.95 4.12 -9.91
N TYR A 86 9.72 4.63 -10.01
CA TYR A 86 9.42 6.06 -10.21
C TYR A 86 9.18 6.80 -8.89
N CYS A 87 9.12 6.10 -7.76
CA CYS A 87 8.89 6.69 -6.45
C CYS A 87 10.13 7.44 -5.94
N GLU A 88 9.95 8.66 -5.43
CA GLU A 88 11.03 9.45 -4.80
C GLU A 88 11.50 8.80 -3.50
N GLN A 89 10.57 8.23 -2.74
CA GLN A 89 10.80 7.57 -1.47
C GLN A 89 9.81 6.41 -1.28
N THR A 90 10.07 5.53 -0.32
CA THR A 90 9.09 4.51 0.03
C THR A 90 7.84 5.14 0.64
N THR A 91 6.68 4.74 0.15
CA THR A 91 5.37 5.11 0.70
C THR A 91 4.50 3.86 0.90
N GLU A 92 3.39 4.06 1.59
CA GLU A 92 2.39 3.04 1.89
C GLU A 92 1.15 3.30 1.02
N VAL A 93 0.64 2.23 0.42
CA VAL A 93 -0.65 2.21 -0.29
C VAL A 93 -1.54 1.23 0.45
N GLU A 94 -2.64 1.74 0.98
CA GLU A 94 -3.63 0.99 1.74
C GLU A 94 -4.63 0.34 0.78
N ILE A 95 -5.02 -0.90 1.08
CA ILE A 95 -5.99 -1.66 0.30
C ILE A 95 -6.99 -2.29 1.26
N SER A 96 -8.26 -1.91 1.13
CA SER A 96 -9.37 -2.45 1.91
C SER A 96 -10.27 -3.28 1.00
N TYR A 97 -10.58 -4.51 1.41
CA TYR A 97 -11.51 -5.40 0.72
C TYR A 97 -12.77 -5.53 1.56
N TYR A 98 -13.92 -5.30 0.94
CA TYR A 98 -15.23 -5.39 1.56
C TYR A 98 -16.01 -6.55 0.95
N HIS A 99 -16.20 -7.61 1.73
CA HIS A 99 -16.89 -8.81 1.28
C HIS A 99 -18.38 -8.73 1.58
N GLU A 100 -19.20 -9.29 0.69
CA GLU A 100 -20.66 -9.34 0.86
C GLU A 100 -21.11 -10.11 2.13
N ASP A 101 -20.25 -10.99 2.66
CA ASP A 101 -20.48 -11.74 3.90
C ASP A 101 -20.14 -10.93 5.17
N GLY A 102 -19.81 -9.65 5.03
CA GLY A 102 -19.48 -8.72 6.12
C GLY A 102 -18.08 -8.87 6.67
N ARG A 103 -17.21 -9.67 6.03
CA ARG A 103 -15.78 -9.69 6.34
C ARG A 103 -15.11 -8.52 5.65
N ASP A 104 -14.26 -7.81 6.38
CA ASP A 104 -13.40 -6.77 5.82
C ASP A 104 -11.94 -7.17 6.01
N GLU A 105 -11.14 -7.04 4.95
CA GLU A 105 -9.69 -7.29 4.99
C GLU A 105 -8.91 -6.01 4.71
N PHE A 106 -7.87 -5.75 5.51
CA PHE A 106 -6.97 -4.62 5.32
C PHE A 106 -5.57 -5.10 4.94
N GLY A 107 -4.99 -4.43 3.96
CA GLY A 107 -3.60 -4.59 3.58
C GLY A 107 -2.90 -3.26 3.38
N VAL A 108 -1.60 -3.26 3.58
CA VAL A 108 -0.71 -2.16 3.20
C VAL A 108 0.31 -2.72 2.22
N VAL A 109 0.47 -2.09 1.08
CA VAL A 109 1.53 -2.34 0.10
C VAL A 109 2.56 -1.22 0.20
N PHE A 110 3.80 -1.59 0.45
CA PHE A 110 4.92 -0.67 0.46
C PHE A 110 5.50 -0.58 -0.95
N ILE A 111 5.55 0.63 -1.50
CA ILE A 111 6.14 0.91 -2.81
C ILE A 111 7.31 1.85 -2.65
N GLY A 112 8.40 1.60 -3.35
CA GLY A 112 9.60 2.41 -3.22
C GLY A 112 10.69 2.05 -4.23
N PRO A 113 11.76 2.86 -4.29
CA PRO A 113 12.80 2.74 -5.33
C PRO A 113 13.70 1.51 -5.18
N SER A 114 13.75 0.88 -4.00
CA SER A 114 14.56 -0.32 -3.75
C SER A 114 13.96 -1.24 -2.69
N ALA A 115 14.28 -2.53 -2.77
CA ALA A 115 13.87 -3.50 -1.75
C ALA A 115 14.36 -3.13 -0.34
N GLU A 116 15.58 -2.58 -0.22
CA GLU A 116 16.12 -2.14 1.07
C GLU A 116 15.28 -1.00 1.66
N SER A 117 14.90 -0.01 0.85
CA SER A 117 14.04 1.09 1.30
C SER A 117 12.63 0.64 1.70
N ILE A 118 12.13 -0.44 1.08
CA ILE A 118 10.84 -1.05 1.41
C ILE A 118 10.92 -1.80 2.74
N GLU A 119 11.95 -2.62 2.95
CA GLU A 119 12.13 -3.37 4.21
C GLU A 119 12.34 -2.43 5.40
N GLU A 120 13.06 -1.32 5.22
CA GLU A 120 13.22 -0.32 6.27
C GLU A 120 11.90 0.40 6.61
N ALA A 121 11.08 0.72 5.59
CA ALA A 121 9.76 1.32 5.82
C ALA A 121 8.83 0.34 6.57
N LYS A 122 8.83 -0.94 6.19
CA LYS A 122 8.09 -2.00 6.87
C LYS A 122 8.50 -2.11 8.34
N ARG A 123 9.79 -2.14 8.62
CA ARG A 123 10.32 -2.18 10.00
C ARG A 123 9.84 -0.97 10.80
N ARG A 124 9.97 0.23 10.23
CA ARG A 124 9.52 1.49 10.87
C ARG A 124 8.03 1.48 11.17
N ARG A 125 7.18 1.04 10.21
CA ARG A 125 5.73 0.95 10.40
C ARG A 125 5.38 -0.03 11.50
N MET A 126 5.98 -1.23 11.50
CA MET A 126 5.74 -2.23 12.55
C MET A 126 6.17 -1.72 13.94
N VAL A 127 7.31 -1.03 14.04
CA VAL A 127 7.75 -0.39 15.29
C VAL A 127 6.75 0.66 15.76
N GLN A 128 6.26 1.51 14.85
CA GLN A 128 5.25 2.52 15.17
C GLN A 128 3.94 1.90 15.66
N ASP A 129 3.44 0.88 14.95
CA ASP A 129 2.17 0.21 15.27
C ASP A 129 2.25 -0.47 16.65
N VAL A 130 3.32 -1.22 16.91
CA VAL A 130 3.53 -1.88 18.20
C VAL A 130 3.73 -0.86 19.33
N SER A 131 4.52 0.19 19.10
CA SER A 131 4.73 1.23 20.11
C SER A 131 3.41 1.92 20.46
N THR A 132 2.58 2.23 19.46
CA THR A 132 1.26 2.85 19.66
C THR A 132 0.33 1.94 20.44
N MET A 133 0.32 0.64 20.14
CA MET A 133 -0.49 -0.35 20.85
C MET A 133 -0.07 -0.48 22.33
N LEU A 134 1.23 -0.46 22.60
CA LEU A 134 1.79 -0.68 23.94
C LEU A 134 1.83 0.58 24.83
N ALA A 135 1.84 1.78 24.23
CA ALA A 135 1.94 3.06 24.93
C ALA A 135 0.88 3.32 26.01
N ARG A 136 -0.26 2.60 25.95
CA ARG A 136 -1.32 2.69 26.97
C ARG A 136 -0.99 1.98 28.28
N GLN A 137 -0.09 1.00 28.26
CA GLN A 137 0.14 0.08 29.38
C GLN A 137 1.60 0.05 29.85
N PHE A 138 2.54 0.42 28.98
CA PHE A 138 3.96 0.27 29.23
C PHE A 138 4.69 1.61 29.11
N SER A 139 5.81 1.73 29.83
CA SER A 139 6.72 2.87 29.72
C SER A 139 7.56 2.82 28.44
N ASP A 140 8.15 3.96 28.05
CA ASP A 140 9.04 4.04 26.88
C ASP A 140 10.22 3.06 26.96
N ALA A 141 10.73 2.78 28.17
CA ALA A 141 11.82 1.84 28.38
C ALA A 141 11.38 0.40 28.04
N GLU A 142 10.21 -0.04 28.53
CA GLU A 142 9.65 -1.36 28.25
C GLU A 142 9.28 -1.52 26.77
N ILE A 143 8.73 -0.48 26.16
CA ILE A 143 8.45 -0.46 24.71
C ILE A 143 9.75 -0.57 23.91
N GLY A 144 10.81 0.10 24.36
CA GLY A 144 12.14 0.01 23.77
C GLY A 144 12.69 -1.42 23.70
N GLU A 145 12.44 -2.24 24.72
CA GLU A 145 12.84 -3.65 24.72
C GLU A 145 12.12 -4.45 23.63
N VAL A 146 10.82 -4.22 23.44
CA VAL A 146 10.03 -4.85 22.38
C VAL A 146 10.49 -4.39 21.00
N VAL A 147 10.75 -3.09 20.82
CA VAL A 147 11.28 -2.53 19.57
C VAL A 147 12.65 -3.13 19.21
N ALA A 148 13.51 -3.37 20.20
CA ALA A 148 14.79 -4.03 20.00
C ALA A 148 14.61 -5.48 19.53
N ALA A 149 13.66 -6.23 20.10
CA ALA A 149 13.33 -7.58 19.68
C ALA A 149 12.83 -7.63 18.22
N ILE A 150 11.96 -6.68 17.82
CA ILE A 150 11.48 -6.54 16.45
C ILE A 150 12.65 -6.28 15.50
N THR A 151 13.52 -5.32 15.84
CA THR A 151 14.69 -4.97 15.02
C THR A 151 15.57 -6.20 14.77
N LYS A 152 15.82 -6.99 15.82
CA LYS A 152 16.58 -8.25 15.72
C LYS A 152 15.94 -9.27 14.77
N LEU A 153 14.61 -9.40 14.76
CA LEU A 153 13.91 -10.31 13.85
C LEU A 153 14.09 -9.89 12.38
N PHE A 154 14.03 -8.58 12.09
CA PHE A 154 14.27 -8.06 10.74
C PHE A 154 15.72 -8.30 10.28
N GLU A 155 16.70 -8.10 11.16
CA GLU A 155 18.11 -8.38 10.87
C GLU A 155 18.36 -9.87 10.58
N GLN A 156 17.78 -10.76 11.39
CA GLN A 156 17.87 -12.21 11.19
C GLN A 156 17.23 -12.64 9.86
N ARG A 157 16.10 -12.02 9.51
CA ARG A 157 15.40 -12.27 8.24
C ARG A 157 16.25 -11.82 7.04
N LYS A 158 16.87 -10.63 7.12
CA LYS A 158 17.81 -10.13 6.11
C LYS A 158 19.00 -11.08 5.95
N ALA A 159 19.58 -11.56 7.05
CA ALA A 159 20.70 -12.49 7.03
C ALA A 159 20.34 -13.86 6.43
N SER A 160 19.10 -14.31 6.62
CA SER A 160 18.61 -15.61 6.14
C SER A 160 18.11 -15.58 4.68
N GLY A 161 18.03 -14.40 4.05
CA GLY A 161 17.47 -14.22 2.71
C GLY A 161 15.97 -14.56 2.59
N ASN A 162 15.26 -14.68 3.72
CA ASN A 162 13.86 -15.10 3.73
C ASN A 162 12.93 -13.88 3.67
N THR A 163 12.32 -13.59 2.52
CA THR A 163 11.45 -12.40 2.37
C THR A 163 10.04 -12.56 2.94
N GLY A 164 9.69 -13.69 3.58
CA GLY A 164 8.37 -14.03 4.19
C GLY A 164 7.11 -13.65 3.37
N PRO A 165 5.91 -13.59 3.96
CA PRO A 165 4.67 -13.48 3.19
C PRO A 165 4.53 -12.07 2.58
N GLY A 166 4.40 -12.00 1.25
CA GLY A 166 4.27 -10.77 0.47
C GLY A 166 5.53 -9.91 0.50
N ALA A 167 6.39 -10.01 -0.51
CA ALA A 167 7.66 -9.24 -0.57
C ALA A 167 7.47 -7.71 -0.43
N SER A 168 6.24 -7.20 -0.60
CA SER A 168 5.91 -5.78 -0.45
C SER A 168 4.66 -5.50 0.40
N SER A 169 3.97 -6.49 1.00
CA SER A 169 2.69 -6.24 1.67
C SER A 169 2.60 -6.73 3.12
N MET A 170 1.84 -6.00 3.94
CA MET A 170 1.37 -6.40 5.28
C MET A 170 -0.14 -6.59 5.22
N ARG A 171 -0.66 -7.62 5.87
CA ARG A 171 -2.10 -7.90 5.97
C ARG A 171 -2.52 -8.05 7.41
N GLY A 172 -3.71 -7.57 7.73
CA GLY A 172 -4.28 -7.67 9.07
C GLY A 172 -5.78 -7.38 9.09
N PRO A 173 -6.42 -7.52 10.26
CA PRO A 173 -7.77 -7.02 10.46
C PRO A 173 -7.80 -5.50 10.28
N MET A 174 -8.93 -4.97 9.82
CA MET A 174 -9.15 -3.53 9.66
C MET A 174 -8.74 -2.76 10.93
N PRO A 175 -7.91 -1.70 10.82
CA PRO A 175 -7.67 -0.79 11.92
C PRO A 175 -9.00 -0.19 12.41
N GLY A 176 -9.16 -0.06 13.72
CA GLY A 176 -10.34 0.61 14.27
C GLY A 176 -10.36 2.07 13.85
N GLY A 177 -11.41 2.48 13.12
CA GLY A 177 -11.61 3.88 12.68
C GLY A 177 -11.63 4.08 11.16
N THR A 178 -11.14 3.13 10.37
CA THR A 178 -11.39 3.06 8.92
C THR A 178 -12.84 2.63 8.71
N LYS A 179 -13.75 3.61 8.75
CA LYS A 179 -15.16 3.37 8.49
C LYS A 179 -15.29 2.95 7.03
N HIS A 180 -15.96 1.82 6.79
CA HIS A 180 -16.66 1.59 5.55
C HIS A 180 -17.62 2.78 5.40
N LEU A 181 -17.31 3.73 4.52
CA LEU A 181 -18.26 4.79 4.19
C LEU A 181 -19.36 4.11 3.37
N HIS A 182 -20.44 3.73 4.05
CA HIS A 182 -21.74 3.47 3.44
C HIS A 182 -22.54 4.77 3.45
#